data_AF-A0A0R2V3Y5-F1
#
_entry.id   AF-A0A0R2V3Y5-F1
#
_cell.length_a   1.000
_cell.length_b   1.000
_cell.length_c   1.000
_cell.angle_alpha   90.00
_cell.angle_beta   90.00
_cell.angle_gamma   90.00
#
_symmetry.space_group_name_H-M   'P 1'
#
loop_
_entity.id
_entity.type
_entity.pdbx_description
1 polymer ?
#
loop_
_entity_poly.entity_id
_entity_poly.type
_entity_poly.pdbx_seq_one_letter_code
_entity_poly.pdbx_strand_id
1 'polypeptide(L)'
;MQILRTALCALGLVFYLPKLSAQLPDIKKDSLIHSVMWHPVDRVDAAPVVGLGQEGALQLRFDDFSQSVLPLRYVWIHCDRNWAPSPIIASEYLTGFWEGQIAEGRLSFNTYQGYSHYSAALPESSSMPVLSGNFYLEVYHDEELLLRLPTVFAESTADLQLAVRRPAAPRLTARYQEVDAWFPWDASRTTNPFADIRLGIIQNRDWTSYRLLAPRFAQGDRLDFDYNGGENCFLAGTIMRFADTKNLPAGSLRVSRYELQDRWVGFVRQDIPTGILGYTRQDDARGSFVPRAARGDNYTQADYLWLDLELKDTEGSGARRMALEGDFNQYQPGPEHQLHYDEGRGAYTGRILVKQGYLEYRYRDLDAGTEGLDWSEGSHSISANQYTGIVYARIWGERYDRAVAVRTVDITDGAQLRIELGQ
;
A
#
# COMPACT_ATOMS: atom_id res chain seq x y z
N MET A 1 -5.18 -15.10 75.72
CA MET A 1 -4.16 -14.71 74.72
C MET A 1 -4.77 -14.81 73.33
N GLN A 2 -5.26 -13.69 72.80
CA GLN A 2 -5.71 -13.54 71.42
C GLN A 2 -4.48 -13.47 70.52
N ILE A 3 -4.45 -14.23 69.42
CA ILE A 3 -3.53 -13.98 68.31
C ILE A 3 -4.39 -13.77 67.05
N LEU A 4 -4.50 -12.49 66.70
CA LEU A 4 -5.13 -11.97 65.49
C LEU A 4 -4.17 -12.25 64.31
N ARG A 5 -4.59 -13.05 63.32
CA ARG A 5 -3.88 -13.17 62.03
C ARG A 5 -4.46 -12.15 61.06
N THR A 6 -3.71 -11.09 60.82
CA THR A 6 -3.95 -10.09 59.77
C THR A 6 -3.68 -10.71 58.40
N ALA A 7 -4.69 -10.69 57.52
CA ALA A 7 -4.56 -11.05 56.12
C ALA A 7 -4.01 -9.85 55.33
N LEU A 8 -2.85 -10.01 54.72
CA LEU A 8 -2.24 -9.03 53.83
C LEU A 8 -2.84 -9.23 52.42
N CYS A 9 -3.76 -8.36 52.01
CA CYS A 9 -4.21 -8.30 50.62
C CYS A 9 -3.12 -7.63 49.77
N ALA A 10 -2.42 -8.43 48.95
CA ALA A 10 -1.55 -7.91 47.89
C ALA A 10 -2.43 -7.41 46.73
N LEU A 11 -2.58 -6.09 46.60
CA LEU A 11 -3.18 -5.47 45.44
C LEU A 11 -2.16 -5.55 44.28
N GLY A 12 -2.35 -6.50 43.37
CA GLY A 12 -1.58 -6.58 42.14
C GLY A 12 -2.02 -5.48 41.18
N LEU A 13 -1.18 -4.46 40.99
CA LEU A 13 -1.36 -3.45 39.94
C LEU A 13 -1.03 -4.11 38.59
N VAL A 14 -2.06 -4.56 37.87
CA VAL A 14 -1.91 -5.01 36.48
C VAL A 14 -1.67 -3.76 35.64
N PHE A 15 -0.41 -3.48 35.31
CA PHE A 15 -0.08 -2.51 34.27
C PHE A 15 -0.56 -3.07 32.93
N TYR A 16 -1.71 -2.57 32.45
CA TYR A 16 -2.09 -2.69 31.06
C TYR A 16 -1.08 -1.87 30.24
N LEU A 17 -0.03 -2.51 29.75
CA LEU A 17 0.74 -1.96 28.65
C LEU A 17 -0.16 -1.98 27.42
N PRO A 18 -0.52 -0.83 26.82
CA PRO A 18 -1.21 -0.87 25.54
C PRO A 18 -0.29 -1.62 24.58
N LYS A 19 -0.82 -2.65 23.93
CA LYS A 19 -0.16 -3.21 22.75
C LYS A 19 -0.06 -2.04 21.77
N LEU A 20 1.11 -1.43 21.64
CA LEU A 20 1.42 -0.58 20.49
C LEU A 20 1.39 -1.52 19.28
N SER A 21 0.21 -1.70 18.71
CA SER A 21 0.11 -2.13 17.33
C SER A 21 0.81 -1.06 16.51
N ALA A 22 1.60 -1.47 15.52
CA ALA A 22 2.14 -0.56 14.54
C ALA A 22 0.99 0.29 13.98
N GLN A 23 1.14 1.61 14.02
CA GLN A 23 0.21 2.49 13.36
C GLN A 23 0.47 2.37 11.84
N LEU A 24 -0.59 2.08 11.09
CA LEU A 24 -0.52 2.14 9.63
C LEU A 24 -0.25 3.58 9.19
N PRO A 25 0.54 3.81 8.14
CA PRO A 25 0.71 5.15 7.60
C PRO A 25 -0.64 5.74 7.22
N ASP A 26 -0.81 7.01 7.56
CA ASP A 26 -1.99 7.80 7.26
C ASP A 26 -1.89 8.32 5.82
N ILE A 27 -2.88 7.96 4.99
CA ILE A 27 -3.01 8.47 3.62
C ILE A 27 -4.23 9.39 3.61
N LYS A 28 -4.00 10.65 3.22
CA LYS A 28 -5.08 11.64 3.07
C LYS A 28 -5.18 12.07 1.63
N LYS A 29 -6.40 12.28 1.19
CA LYS A 29 -6.73 12.71 -0.15
C LYS A 29 -7.98 13.56 -0.11
N ASP A 30 -7.88 14.78 -0.62
CA ASP A 30 -9.04 15.62 -0.84
C ASP A 30 -10.00 14.99 -1.85
N SER A 31 -11.29 15.31 -1.71
CA SER A 31 -12.37 14.77 -2.52
C SER A 31 -12.27 15.10 -4.02
N LEU A 32 -11.59 16.20 -4.37
CA LEU A 32 -11.36 16.62 -5.77
C LEU A 32 -10.11 16.00 -6.37
N ILE A 33 -9.29 15.32 -5.57
CA ILE A 33 -8.05 14.69 -6.04
C ILE A 33 -8.30 13.23 -6.45
N HIS A 34 -7.95 12.92 -7.69
CA HIS A 34 -8.19 11.62 -8.30
C HIS A 34 -6.92 11.04 -8.94
N SER A 35 -6.94 9.71 -9.14
CA SER A 35 -5.90 8.97 -9.86
C SER A 35 -4.48 9.25 -9.35
N VAL A 36 -4.34 9.29 -8.03
CA VAL A 36 -3.05 9.47 -7.37
C VAL A 36 -2.15 8.27 -7.68
N MET A 37 -1.01 8.55 -8.30
CA MET A 37 0.08 7.61 -8.53
C MET A 37 1.29 8.09 -7.75
N TRP A 38 1.82 7.20 -6.91
CA TRP A 38 2.98 7.47 -6.06
C TRP A 38 3.84 6.22 -5.97
N HIS A 39 4.98 6.24 -6.67
CA HIS A 39 5.84 5.07 -6.85
C HIS A 39 7.28 5.48 -7.19
N PRO A 40 8.26 4.58 -7.01
CA PRO A 40 9.61 4.75 -7.55
C PRO A 40 9.60 4.86 -9.08
N VAL A 41 10.45 5.71 -9.65
CA VAL A 41 10.54 5.91 -11.10
C VAL A 41 11.02 4.65 -11.82
N ASP A 42 11.95 3.92 -11.22
CA ASP A 42 12.54 2.70 -11.77
C ASP A 42 11.67 1.45 -11.59
N ARG A 43 10.71 1.47 -10.65
CA ARG A 43 9.83 0.34 -10.37
C ARG A 43 8.42 0.79 -9.99
N VAL A 44 7.60 1.01 -11.02
CA VAL A 44 6.23 1.54 -10.90
C VAL A 44 5.25 0.64 -10.13
N ASP A 45 5.59 -0.65 -10.00
CA ASP A 45 4.85 -1.67 -9.27
C ASP A 45 5.29 -1.79 -7.79
N ALA A 46 6.17 -0.92 -7.29
CA ALA A 46 6.63 -0.91 -5.89
C ALA A 46 5.97 0.13 -5.00
N ALA A 47 5.99 -0.18 -3.69
CA ALA A 47 5.81 0.82 -2.66
C ALA A 47 6.87 1.94 -2.80
N PRO A 48 6.54 3.20 -2.46
CA PRO A 48 7.42 4.37 -2.58
C PRO A 48 8.56 4.33 -1.54
N VAL A 49 9.51 3.42 -1.74
CA VAL A 49 10.71 3.23 -0.93
C VAL A 49 11.90 3.37 -1.86
N VAL A 50 12.76 4.35 -1.60
CA VAL A 50 13.89 4.71 -2.48
C VAL A 50 15.17 4.93 -1.68
N GLY A 51 16.30 4.98 -2.37
CA GLY A 51 17.58 5.27 -1.73
C GLY A 51 17.65 6.72 -1.25
N LEU A 52 18.23 6.93 -0.06
CA LEU A 52 18.57 8.26 0.43
C LEU A 52 19.53 8.95 -0.55
N GLY A 53 19.32 10.24 -0.81
CA GLY A 53 20.20 11.01 -1.71
C GLY A 53 19.90 10.85 -3.21
N GLN A 54 18.87 10.10 -3.59
CA GLN A 54 18.47 9.95 -5.00
C GLN A 54 17.47 11.03 -5.42
N GLU A 55 17.93 12.02 -6.18
CA GLU A 55 17.07 13.06 -6.76
C GLU A 55 16.11 12.47 -7.80
N GLY A 56 14.86 12.91 -7.79
CA GLY A 56 13.83 12.51 -8.75
C GLY A 56 13.49 11.01 -8.73
N ALA A 57 13.79 10.30 -7.64
CA ALA A 57 13.61 8.86 -7.54
C ALA A 57 12.14 8.42 -7.45
N LEU A 58 11.23 9.32 -7.08
CA LEU A 58 9.81 9.08 -6.91
C LEU A 58 9.01 9.90 -7.93
N GLN A 59 7.95 9.33 -8.46
CA GLN A 59 7.02 10.00 -9.34
C GLN A 59 5.68 10.20 -8.63
N LEU A 60 5.31 11.47 -8.45
CA LEU A 60 3.95 11.85 -8.10
C LEU A 60 3.17 12.23 -9.37
N ARG A 61 1.96 11.69 -9.52
CA ARG A 61 0.96 12.15 -10.49
C ARG A 61 -0.42 12.11 -9.86
N PHE A 62 -1.27 13.07 -10.18
CA PHE A 62 -2.68 13.07 -9.79
C PHE A 62 -3.44 14.09 -10.63
N ASP A 63 -4.76 14.00 -10.59
CA ASP A 63 -5.66 14.94 -11.23
C ASP A 63 -6.47 15.69 -10.17
N ASP A 64 -6.77 16.96 -10.44
CA ASP A 64 -7.67 17.80 -9.67
C ASP A 64 -8.92 18.13 -10.51
N PHE A 65 -10.11 17.90 -9.95
CA PHE A 65 -11.40 18.14 -10.60
C PHE A 65 -11.93 19.57 -10.42
N SER A 66 -11.19 20.47 -9.77
CA SER A 66 -11.53 21.89 -9.67
C SER A 66 -11.61 22.60 -11.03
N GLN A 67 -11.04 22.01 -12.08
CA GLN A 67 -10.91 22.59 -13.43
C GLN A 67 -10.17 23.94 -13.44
N SER A 68 -9.35 24.17 -12.42
CA SER A 68 -8.47 25.32 -12.30
C SER A 68 -7.04 24.83 -12.12
N VAL A 69 -6.08 25.64 -12.52
CA VAL A 69 -4.68 25.35 -12.26
C VAL A 69 -4.27 26.08 -10.99
N LEU A 70 -4.06 25.29 -9.94
CA LEU A 70 -3.75 25.75 -8.61
C LEU A 70 -2.23 25.79 -8.43
N PRO A 71 -1.67 26.85 -7.81
CA PRO A 71 -0.31 26.82 -7.32
C PRO A 71 -0.26 25.83 -6.14
N LEU A 72 0.55 24.77 -6.30
CA LEU A 72 0.69 23.73 -5.30
C LEU A 72 2.11 23.76 -4.72
N ARG A 73 2.18 23.62 -3.39
CA ARG A 73 3.45 23.42 -2.67
C ARG A 73 3.48 22.04 -2.03
N TYR A 74 4.67 21.51 -1.83
CA TYR A 74 4.85 20.26 -1.09
C TYR A 74 5.84 20.44 0.06
N VAL A 75 5.68 19.63 1.10
CA VAL A 75 6.61 19.53 2.21
C VAL A 75 6.88 18.07 2.53
N TRP A 76 8.06 17.82 3.09
CA TRP A 76 8.45 16.52 3.64
C TRP A 76 8.28 16.55 5.16
N ILE A 77 7.54 15.60 5.72
CA ILE A 77 7.40 15.43 7.17
C ILE A 77 8.13 14.17 7.59
N HIS A 78 9.29 14.32 8.25
CA HIS A 78 10.04 13.20 8.76
C HIS A 78 9.34 12.51 9.94
N CYS A 79 9.29 11.18 9.93
CA CYS A 79 8.55 10.35 10.86
C CYS A 79 9.43 9.27 11.50
N ASP A 80 8.99 8.79 12.66
CA ASP A 80 9.55 7.59 13.28
C ASP A 80 9.08 6.31 12.56
N ARG A 81 9.59 5.15 12.99
CA ARG A 81 9.24 3.83 12.41
C ARG A 81 7.77 3.43 12.58
N ASN A 82 7.02 4.13 13.44
CA ASN A 82 5.58 3.96 13.66
C ASN A 82 4.76 5.02 12.91
N TRP A 83 5.37 5.78 11.99
CA TRP A 83 4.72 6.83 11.21
C TRP A 83 4.23 8.04 12.02
N ALA A 84 4.73 8.22 13.25
CA ALA A 84 4.50 9.44 14.01
C ALA A 84 5.52 10.51 13.57
N PRO A 85 5.11 11.78 13.34
CA PRO A 85 6.06 12.86 13.06
C PRO A 85 7.17 12.91 14.09
N SER A 86 8.41 12.89 13.61
CA SER A 86 9.59 12.92 14.47
C SER A 86 9.76 14.32 15.10
N PRO A 87 10.44 14.43 16.25
CA PRO A 87 10.74 15.72 16.87
C PRO A 87 11.87 16.49 16.17
N ILE A 88 12.39 15.98 15.05
CA ILE A 88 13.50 16.61 14.31
C ILE A 88 12.95 17.82 13.55
N ILE A 89 13.66 18.94 13.61
CA ILE A 89 13.31 20.14 12.84
C ILE A 89 13.70 19.99 11.36
N ALA A 90 12.94 20.61 10.45
CA ALA A 90 13.13 20.45 9.00
C ALA A 90 14.55 20.73 8.51
N SER A 91 15.24 21.72 9.07
CA SER A 91 16.62 22.06 8.70
C SER A 91 17.65 20.98 9.02
N GLU A 92 17.32 19.98 9.83
CA GLU A 92 18.22 18.86 10.13
C GLU A 92 18.01 17.68 9.18
N TYR A 93 16.80 17.48 8.66
CA TYR A 93 16.48 16.37 7.76
C TYR A 93 16.31 16.75 6.29
N LEU A 94 16.25 18.05 5.97
CA LEU A 94 16.25 18.57 4.61
C LEU A 94 17.48 19.45 4.35
N THR A 95 18.00 19.34 3.13
CA THR A 95 18.85 20.37 2.53
C THR A 95 18.05 21.14 1.49
N GLY A 96 18.21 22.47 1.49
CA GLY A 96 17.47 23.39 0.62
C GLY A 96 16.28 24.03 1.33
N PHE A 97 15.18 24.23 0.59
CA PHE A 97 13.94 24.80 1.08
C PHE A 97 13.08 23.75 1.79
N TRP A 98 12.39 24.19 2.84
CA TRP A 98 11.43 23.34 3.56
C TRP A 98 10.17 23.07 2.75
N GLU A 99 9.84 23.98 1.84
CA GLU A 99 8.71 23.85 0.93
C GLU A 99 9.23 23.87 -0.51
N GLY A 100 8.83 22.87 -1.29
CA GLY A 100 9.01 22.85 -2.73
C GLY A 100 7.74 23.25 -3.46
N GLN A 101 7.85 23.55 -4.75
CA GLN A 101 6.71 23.85 -5.60
C GLN A 101 6.45 22.68 -6.54
N ILE A 102 5.19 22.31 -6.73
CA ILE A 102 4.82 21.39 -7.81
C ILE A 102 4.63 22.24 -9.07
N ALA A 103 5.18 21.77 -10.19
CA ALA A 103 5.02 22.42 -11.48
C ALA A 103 3.55 22.65 -11.82
N GLU A 104 3.28 23.73 -12.55
CA GLU A 104 1.94 24.13 -12.96
C GLU A 104 1.19 22.98 -13.67
N GLY A 105 -0.05 22.74 -13.24
CA GLY A 105 -0.89 21.68 -13.77
C GLY A 105 -1.27 21.89 -15.24
N ARG A 106 -1.44 20.79 -15.96
CA ARG A 106 -1.87 20.79 -17.37
C ARG A 106 -3.36 20.47 -17.44
N LEU A 107 -4.15 21.40 -18.00
CA LEU A 107 -5.58 21.17 -18.22
C LEU A 107 -5.82 19.96 -19.13
N SER A 108 -6.90 19.22 -18.83
CA SER A 108 -7.39 18.16 -19.69
C SER A 108 -7.85 18.73 -21.03
N PHE A 109 -7.76 17.90 -22.07
CA PHE A 109 -8.13 18.29 -23.42
C PHE A 109 -9.01 17.21 -24.06
N ASN A 110 -10.18 17.64 -24.56
CA ASN A 110 -11.14 16.78 -25.25
C ASN A 110 -11.62 15.58 -24.39
N THR A 111 -11.90 15.86 -23.12
CA THR A 111 -12.45 14.91 -22.14
C THR A 111 -13.83 15.39 -21.67
N TYR A 112 -14.73 14.46 -21.32
CA TYR A 112 -16.03 14.77 -20.71
C TYR A 112 -15.87 15.20 -19.25
N GLN A 113 -14.94 14.58 -18.52
CA GLN A 113 -14.50 15.09 -17.22
C GLN A 113 -13.38 16.11 -17.41
N GLY A 114 -13.64 17.37 -17.05
CA GLY A 114 -12.58 18.38 -16.95
C GLY A 114 -11.70 18.15 -15.72
N TYR A 115 -10.38 18.25 -15.87
CA TYR A 115 -9.44 18.16 -14.76
C TYR A 115 -8.13 18.89 -15.05
N SER A 116 -7.35 19.15 -14.01
CA SER A 116 -5.95 19.62 -14.10
C SER A 116 -5.01 18.50 -13.68
N HIS A 117 -4.08 18.12 -14.55
CA HIS A 117 -3.11 17.06 -14.29
C HIS A 117 -1.80 17.62 -13.73
N TYR A 118 -1.36 17.10 -12.59
CA TYR A 118 -0.07 17.45 -11.97
C TYR A 118 0.90 16.28 -12.05
N SER A 119 2.17 16.60 -12.23
CA SER A 119 3.27 15.63 -12.23
C SER A 119 4.52 16.24 -11.63
N ALA A 120 5.17 15.52 -10.71
CA ALA A 120 6.43 15.91 -10.11
C ALA A 120 7.35 14.70 -9.95
N ALA A 121 8.63 14.88 -10.28
CA ALA A 121 9.69 13.95 -9.92
C ALA A 121 10.34 14.46 -8.63
N LEU A 122 10.28 13.66 -7.58
CA LEU A 122 10.64 14.04 -6.22
C LEU A 122 11.64 13.03 -5.63
N PRO A 123 12.44 13.40 -4.62
CA PRO A 123 12.69 14.77 -4.16
C PRO A 123 13.46 15.60 -5.21
N GLU A 124 13.31 16.91 -5.16
CA GLU A 124 14.11 17.84 -5.96
C GLU A 124 15.42 18.19 -5.22
N SER A 125 16.47 18.57 -5.95
CA SER A 125 17.72 19.04 -5.33
C SER A 125 17.52 20.21 -4.35
N SER A 126 16.47 21.01 -4.57
CA SER A 126 16.10 22.17 -3.77
C SER A 126 15.31 21.83 -2.50
N SER A 127 14.83 20.61 -2.30
CA SER A 127 14.16 20.16 -1.08
C SER A 127 14.44 18.67 -0.86
N MET A 128 15.68 18.39 -0.44
CA MET A 128 16.26 17.05 -0.47
C MET A 128 16.34 16.43 0.93
N PRO A 129 15.71 15.27 1.19
CA PRO A 129 15.94 14.48 2.39
C PRO A 129 17.41 14.06 2.53
N VAL A 130 18.00 14.39 3.68
CA VAL A 130 19.39 14.03 4.04
C VAL A 130 19.50 13.09 5.23
N LEU A 131 18.39 12.82 5.92
CA LEU A 131 18.27 11.73 6.88
C LEU A 131 17.40 10.62 6.30
N SER A 132 17.74 9.38 6.63
CA SER A 132 16.91 8.22 6.30
C SER A 132 15.77 8.06 7.28
N GLY A 133 14.73 7.35 6.87
CA GLY A 133 13.56 7.09 7.69
C GLY A 133 12.26 7.19 6.91
N ASN A 134 11.17 7.24 7.67
CA ASN A 134 9.84 7.43 7.12
C ASN A 134 9.58 8.91 6.87
N PHE A 135 8.88 9.21 5.78
CA PHE A 135 8.45 10.56 5.47
C PHE A 135 7.02 10.53 4.94
N TYR A 136 6.24 11.55 5.30
CA TYR A 136 5.08 11.91 4.49
C TYR A 136 5.47 12.97 3.47
N LEU A 137 5.06 12.77 2.23
CA LEU A 137 4.88 13.85 1.27
C LEU A 137 3.51 14.47 1.54
N GLU A 138 3.48 15.75 1.86
CA GLU A 138 2.25 16.51 1.98
C GLU A 138 2.16 17.57 0.89
N VAL A 139 1.02 17.62 0.20
CA VAL A 139 0.76 18.59 -0.86
C VAL A 139 -0.34 19.53 -0.41
N TYR A 140 -0.10 20.82 -0.59
CA TYR A 140 -0.98 21.89 -0.18
C TYR A 140 -1.33 22.82 -1.33
N HIS A 141 -2.55 23.35 -1.29
CA HIS A 141 -2.90 24.61 -1.92
C HIS A 141 -3.16 25.63 -0.81
N ASP A 142 -2.37 26.71 -0.77
CA ASP A 142 -2.32 27.65 0.36
C ASP A 142 -2.12 26.93 1.71
N GLU A 143 -3.13 26.91 2.58
CA GLU A 143 -3.12 26.23 3.89
C GLU A 143 -3.87 24.88 3.88
N GLU A 144 -4.55 24.54 2.78
CA GLU A 144 -5.38 23.35 2.67
C GLU A 144 -4.54 22.12 2.26
N LEU A 145 -4.59 21.07 3.07
CA LEU A 145 -3.93 19.79 2.79
C LEU A 145 -4.74 19.00 1.76
N LEU A 146 -4.19 18.81 0.57
CA LEU A 146 -4.81 18.07 -0.51
C LEU A 146 -4.42 16.59 -0.53
N LEU A 147 -3.14 16.30 -0.25
CA LEU A 147 -2.61 14.94 -0.25
C LEU A 147 -1.63 14.73 0.89
N ARG A 148 -1.68 13.55 1.49
CA ARG A 148 -0.63 13.00 2.35
C ARG A 148 -0.30 11.59 1.88
N LEU A 149 0.96 11.35 1.51
CA LEU A 149 1.40 10.08 0.96
C LEU A 149 2.66 9.58 1.68
N PRO A 150 2.69 8.32 2.16
CA PRO A 150 3.86 7.75 2.82
C PRO A 150 4.98 7.48 1.81
N THR A 151 6.23 7.65 2.25
CA THR A 151 7.43 7.20 1.54
C THR A 151 8.55 6.90 2.53
N VAL A 152 9.57 6.17 2.08
CA VAL A 152 10.75 5.86 2.89
C VAL A 152 12.00 6.16 2.09
N PHE A 153 12.91 6.93 2.69
CA PHE A 153 14.26 7.15 2.17
C PHE A 153 15.20 6.26 2.96
N ALA A 154 15.76 5.24 2.31
CA ALA A 154 16.55 4.18 2.93
C ALA A 154 18.03 4.28 2.61
N GLU A 155 18.86 3.96 3.59
CA GLU A 155 20.28 3.69 3.41
C GLU A 155 20.50 2.25 2.95
N SER A 156 21.74 1.93 2.61
CA SER A 156 22.18 0.56 2.30
C SER A 156 23.41 0.22 3.14
N THR A 157 23.23 0.15 4.47
CA THR A 157 24.34 -0.07 5.41
C THR A 157 24.70 -1.55 5.60
N ALA A 158 23.77 -2.46 5.32
CA ALA A 158 23.93 -3.91 5.39
C ALA A 158 22.89 -4.59 4.49
N ASP A 159 23.15 -5.85 4.12
CA ASP A 159 22.29 -6.61 3.20
C ASP A 159 21.21 -7.39 3.98
N LEU A 160 19.98 -6.87 3.99
CA LEU A 160 18.80 -7.55 4.50
C LEU A 160 18.47 -8.76 3.60
N GLN A 161 18.38 -9.94 4.20
CA GLN A 161 17.89 -11.12 3.50
C GLN A 161 16.40 -11.32 3.77
N LEU A 162 15.64 -11.57 2.70
CA LEU A 162 14.23 -11.93 2.76
C LEU A 162 14.03 -13.24 1.99
N ALA A 163 13.19 -14.12 2.51
CA ALA A 163 12.75 -15.33 1.83
C ALA A 163 11.25 -15.51 2.02
N VAL A 164 10.51 -15.77 0.94
CA VAL A 164 9.08 -16.02 1.06
C VAL A 164 8.78 -17.50 0.93
N ARG A 165 8.05 -18.04 1.90
CA ARG A 165 7.77 -19.46 2.05
C ARG A 165 6.29 -19.70 2.29
N ARG A 166 5.89 -20.97 2.17
CA ARG A 166 4.59 -21.39 2.68
C ARG A 166 4.68 -21.54 4.20
N PRO A 167 3.70 -21.01 4.95
CA PRO A 167 3.67 -21.18 6.38
C PRO A 167 3.60 -22.66 6.77
N ALA A 168 4.30 -23.02 7.85
CA ALA A 168 4.27 -24.38 8.40
C ALA A 168 2.91 -24.72 9.04
N ALA A 169 2.21 -23.72 9.60
CA ALA A 169 0.94 -23.90 10.27
C ALA A 169 -0.16 -24.36 9.27
N PRO A 170 -0.80 -25.53 9.46
CA PRO A 170 -1.77 -26.08 8.50
C PRO A 170 -2.95 -25.15 8.18
N ARG A 171 -3.36 -24.30 9.13
CA ARG A 171 -4.43 -23.31 8.92
C ARG A 171 -4.04 -22.18 7.97
N LEU A 172 -2.74 -21.89 7.83
CA LEU A 172 -2.22 -20.78 7.04
C LEU A 172 -1.62 -21.24 5.71
N THR A 173 -1.06 -22.45 5.66
CA THR A 173 -0.21 -22.95 4.57
C THR A 173 -0.80 -22.83 3.15
N ALA A 174 -2.12 -23.00 3.01
CA ALA A 174 -2.80 -22.93 1.71
C ALA A 174 -3.08 -21.48 1.26
N ARG A 175 -3.22 -20.56 2.21
CA ARG A 175 -3.80 -19.22 1.99
C ARG A 175 -2.81 -18.08 2.21
N TYR A 176 -1.74 -18.30 2.96
CA TYR A 176 -0.81 -17.24 3.37
C TYR A 176 0.59 -17.47 2.79
N GLN A 177 1.35 -16.38 2.72
CA GLN A 177 2.78 -16.35 2.43
C GLN A 177 3.51 -15.85 3.68
N GLU A 178 4.52 -16.59 4.12
CA GLU A 178 5.37 -16.26 5.26
C GLU A 178 6.63 -15.58 4.75
N VAL A 179 6.93 -14.37 5.25
CA VAL A 179 8.11 -13.61 4.89
C VAL A 179 9.15 -13.76 5.99
N ASP A 180 10.07 -14.70 5.77
CA ASP A 180 11.23 -14.94 6.62
C ASP A 180 12.30 -13.89 6.34
N ALA A 181 13.01 -13.48 7.38
CA ALA A 181 14.04 -12.48 7.25
C ALA A 181 15.13 -12.63 8.30
N TRP A 182 16.35 -12.34 7.87
CA TRP A 182 17.46 -12.14 8.79
C TRP A 182 18.30 -10.95 8.37
N PHE A 183 18.86 -10.27 9.38
CA PHE A 183 19.62 -9.05 9.18
C PHE A 183 20.96 -9.12 9.92
N PRO A 184 22.10 -8.93 9.23
CA PRO A 184 23.38 -8.75 9.89
C PRO A 184 23.35 -7.47 10.74
N TRP A 185 23.72 -7.55 12.02
CA TRP A 185 23.72 -6.41 12.93
C TRP A 185 24.93 -6.39 13.87
N ASP A 186 25.53 -5.21 13.98
CA ASP A 186 26.53 -4.92 15.01
C ASP A 186 25.83 -4.48 16.30
N ALA A 187 25.79 -5.37 17.28
CA ALA A 187 25.16 -5.14 18.58
C ALA A 187 25.75 -3.92 19.32
N SER A 188 26.97 -3.48 19.01
CA SER A 188 27.58 -2.32 19.66
C SER A 188 26.90 -0.98 19.31
N ARG A 189 26.09 -0.95 18.25
CA ARG A 189 25.37 0.25 17.77
C ARG A 189 24.08 0.54 18.54
N THR A 190 23.58 -0.41 19.33
CA THR A 190 22.27 -0.35 20.02
C THR A 190 22.37 -0.76 21.47
N THR A 191 21.47 -0.25 22.31
CA THR A 191 21.42 -0.67 23.72
C THR A 191 20.71 -2.02 23.85
N ASN A 192 19.59 -2.17 23.14
CA ASN A 192 18.80 -3.38 23.13
C ASN A 192 18.27 -3.64 21.72
N PRO A 193 18.86 -4.57 20.94
CA PRO A 193 18.44 -4.82 19.56
C PRO A 193 16.96 -5.25 19.46
N PHE A 194 16.40 -5.89 20.48
CA PHE A 194 14.98 -6.28 20.51
C PHE A 194 14.02 -5.10 20.64
N ALA A 195 14.50 -3.94 21.12
CA ALA A 195 13.72 -2.71 21.19
C ALA A 195 14.12 -1.72 20.08
N ASP A 196 15.39 -1.70 19.72
CA ASP A 196 15.98 -0.67 18.88
C ASP A 196 15.90 -1.01 17.38
N ILE A 197 15.85 -2.30 17.03
CA ILE A 197 15.71 -2.74 15.65
C ILE A 197 14.27 -3.17 15.37
N ARG A 198 13.74 -2.82 14.19
CA ARG A 198 12.46 -3.29 13.68
C ARG A 198 12.55 -3.62 12.21
N LEU A 199 11.79 -4.61 11.76
CA LEU A 199 11.57 -4.92 10.35
C LEU A 199 10.16 -4.48 9.95
N GLY A 200 10.06 -3.50 9.07
CA GLY A 200 8.83 -3.16 8.36
C GLY A 200 8.68 -4.03 7.12
N ILE A 201 7.51 -4.62 6.87
CA ILE A 201 7.23 -5.42 5.66
C ILE A 201 5.95 -4.91 5.01
N ILE A 202 6.00 -4.72 3.69
CA ILE A 202 4.88 -4.27 2.85
C ILE A 202 4.67 -5.30 1.73
N GLN A 203 3.44 -5.76 1.55
CA GLN A 203 3.03 -6.59 0.42
C GLN A 203 2.58 -5.69 -0.75
N ASN A 204 3.12 -5.94 -1.93
CA ASN A 204 2.92 -5.16 -3.15
C ASN A 204 3.13 -3.65 -2.88
N ARG A 205 2.12 -2.84 -3.17
CA ARG A 205 2.08 -1.40 -2.89
C ARG A 205 1.06 -1.07 -1.79
N ASP A 206 0.54 -2.09 -1.12
CA ASP A 206 -0.56 -1.99 -0.17
C ASP A 206 -0.03 -1.63 1.22
N TRP A 207 -0.05 -0.34 1.55
CA TRP A 207 0.34 0.13 2.88
C TRP A 207 -0.57 -0.40 4.00
N THR A 208 -1.78 -0.88 3.72
CA THR A 208 -2.65 -1.52 4.73
C THR A 208 -2.12 -2.90 5.14
N SER A 209 -1.25 -3.50 4.30
CA SER A 209 -0.54 -4.73 4.63
C SER A 209 0.63 -4.52 5.59
N TYR A 210 1.06 -3.27 5.86
CA TYR A 210 2.26 -2.98 6.63
C TYR A 210 2.29 -3.72 7.98
N ARG A 211 3.42 -4.36 8.28
CA ARG A 211 3.72 -4.99 9.58
C ARG A 211 5.05 -4.46 10.08
N LEU A 212 5.14 -4.17 11.37
CA LEU A 212 6.38 -3.79 12.04
C LEU A 212 6.74 -4.83 13.10
N LEU A 213 7.80 -5.59 12.85
CA LEU A 213 8.20 -6.73 13.65
C LEU A 213 9.47 -6.42 14.44
N ALA A 214 9.56 -6.92 15.66
CA ALA A 214 10.82 -6.94 16.41
C ALA A 214 11.65 -8.17 15.98
N PRO A 215 12.95 -8.22 16.30
CA PRO A 215 13.68 -9.47 16.21
C PRO A 215 13.09 -10.51 17.16
N ARG A 216 13.01 -11.77 16.73
CA ARG A 216 12.60 -12.90 17.56
C ARG A 216 13.72 -13.33 18.50
N PHE A 217 14.94 -13.47 17.98
CA PHE A 217 16.15 -13.71 18.74
C PHE A 217 17.38 -13.13 18.01
N ALA A 218 18.49 -13.02 18.73
CA ALA A 218 19.78 -12.63 18.19
C ALA A 218 20.72 -13.84 18.26
N GLN A 219 21.41 -14.15 17.17
CA GLN A 219 22.38 -15.24 17.09
C GLN A 219 23.69 -14.70 16.51
N GLY A 220 24.67 -14.48 17.40
CA GLY A 220 25.93 -13.84 17.02
C GLY A 220 25.69 -12.43 16.50
N ASP A 221 26.04 -12.21 15.23
CA ASP A 221 25.91 -10.96 14.48
C ASP A 221 24.63 -10.91 13.62
N ARG A 222 23.62 -11.74 13.91
CA ARG A 222 22.39 -11.83 13.12
C ARG A 222 21.14 -11.65 13.98
N LEU A 223 20.18 -10.91 13.45
CA LEU A 223 18.83 -10.77 13.99
C LEU A 223 17.86 -11.58 13.13
N ASP A 224 17.10 -12.45 13.78
CA ASP A 224 16.11 -13.34 13.16
C ASP A 224 14.70 -12.74 13.27
N PHE A 225 13.92 -12.84 12.20
CA PHE A 225 12.51 -12.41 12.15
C PHE A 225 11.60 -13.54 11.64
N ASP A 226 12.00 -14.80 11.84
CA ASP A 226 11.28 -15.98 11.34
C ASP A 226 10.28 -16.43 12.42
N TYR A 227 9.05 -15.91 12.34
CA TYR A 227 8.03 -16.04 13.39
C TYR A 227 7.13 -17.28 13.21
N ASN A 228 7.06 -18.12 14.25
CA ASN A 228 6.21 -19.32 14.20
C ASN A 228 4.70 -19.07 14.42
N GLY A 229 4.30 -17.87 14.85
CA GLY A 229 2.92 -17.52 15.20
C GLY A 229 2.11 -16.93 14.05
N GLY A 230 2.74 -16.70 12.90
CA GLY A 230 2.13 -16.06 11.72
C GLY A 230 2.19 -14.54 11.72
N GLU A 231 2.99 -13.91 12.59
CA GLU A 231 3.17 -12.46 12.64
C GLU A 231 3.78 -11.88 11.34
N ASN A 232 4.62 -12.68 10.67
CA ASN A 232 5.21 -12.44 9.36
C ASN A 232 4.42 -13.10 8.21
N CYS A 233 3.20 -13.57 8.46
CA CYS A 233 2.32 -14.15 7.44
C CYS A 233 1.37 -13.10 6.83
N PHE A 234 1.29 -13.09 5.51
CA PHE A 234 0.46 -12.20 4.71
C PHE A 234 -0.56 -13.01 3.93
N LEU A 235 -1.77 -12.49 3.80
CA LEU A 235 -2.78 -13.12 2.96
C LEU A 235 -2.28 -13.06 1.50
N ALA A 236 -2.06 -14.21 0.88
CA ALA A 236 -1.44 -14.27 -0.44
C ALA A 236 -2.35 -13.74 -1.55
N GLY A 237 -3.67 -13.71 -1.32
CA GLY A 237 -4.66 -13.33 -2.31
C GLY A 237 -4.64 -14.25 -3.53
N THR A 238 -5.10 -13.71 -4.64
CA THR A 238 -5.11 -14.36 -5.96
C THR A 238 -4.84 -13.30 -7.01
N ILE A 239 -4.81 -13.71 -8.27
CA ILE A 239 -4.70 -12.81 -9.41
C ILE A 239 -5.84 -11.80 -9.38
N MET A 240 -5.51 -10.52 -9.52
CA MET A 240 -6.53 -9.47 -9.51
C MET A 240 -7.37 -9.49 -10.80
N ARG A 241 -8.64 -9.10 -10.66
CA ARG A 241 -9.52 -8.85 -11.81
C ARG A 241 -9.03 -7.60 -12.51
N PHE A 242 -9.35 -7.45 -13.80
CA PHE A 242 -8.97 -6.26 -14.54
C PHE A 242 -10.08 -5.71 -15.41
N ALA A 243 -9.97 -4.41 -15.71
CA ALA A 243 -10.73 -3.70 -16.72
C ALA A 243 -9.74 -2.93 -17.63
N ASP A 244 -9.89 -3.10 -18.94
CA ASP A 244 -9.13 -2.33 -19.94
C ASP A 244 -10.09 -1.43 -20.70
N THR A 245 -9.92 -0.12 -20.51
CA THR A 245 -10.73 0.95 -21.10
C THR A 245 -9.92 1.84 -22.05
N LYS A 246 -8.68 1.46 -22.37
CA LYS A 246 -7.76 2.33 -23.15
C LYS A 246 -8.29 2.75 -24.51
N ASN A 247 -9.14 1.93 -25.13
CA ASN A 247 -9.66 2.10 -26.48
C ASN A 247 -11.11 2.62 -26.49
N LEU A 248 -11.47 3.65 -25.73
CA LEU A 248 -12.85 4.17 -25.77
C LEU A 248 -13.29 4.55 -27.20
N PRO A 249 -14.53 4.23 -27.62
CA PRO A 249 -15.57 3.44 -26.94
C PRO A 249 -15.61 1.97 -27.41
N ALA A 250 -14.51 1.42 -27.92
CA ALA A 250 -14.43 0.03 -28.35
C ALA A 250 -14.33 -0.92 -27.15
N GLY A 251 -15.16 -1.97 -27.16
CA GLY A 251 -15.16 -3.01 -26.12
C GLY A 251 -13.81 -3.73 -26.00
N SER A 252 -13.55 -4.26 -24.81
CA SER A 252 -12.40 -5.09 -24.46
C SER A 252 -12.84 -6.46 -23.94
N LEU A 253 -11.91 -7.28 -23.44
CA LEU A 253 -12.22 -8.62 -22.95
C LEU A 253 -13.26 -8.59 -21.81
N ARG A 254 -13.11 -7.65 -20.90
CA ARG A 254 -13.93 -7.52 -19.68
C ARG A 254 -14.96 -6.41 -19.79
N VAL A 255 -14.69 -5.34 -20.55
CA VAL A 255 -15.65 -4.23 -20.75
C VAL A 255 -16.38 -4.43 -22.07
N SER A 256 -17.63 -4.87 -21.99
CA SER A 256 -18.38 -5.40 -23.13
C SER A 256 -18.86 -4.33 -24.11
N ARG A 257 -19.30 -3.19 -23.59
CA ARG A 257 -19.83 -2.05 -24.36
C ARG A 257 -19.67 -0.77 -23.57
N TYR A 258 -19.84 0.34 -24.27
CA TYR A 258 -19.90 1.67 -23.68
C TYR A 258 -21.19 2.37 -24.06
N GLU A 259 -21.75 3.12 -23.12
CA GLU A 259 -22.84 4.06 -23.37
C GLU A 259 -22.39 5.45 -22.97
N LEU A 260 -22.65 6.45 -23.81
CA LEU A 260 -22.35 7.84 -23.49
C LEU A 260 -23.55 8.47 -22.80
N GLN A 261 -23.36 8.99 -21.60
CA GLN A 261 -24.32 9.82 -20.87
C GLN A 261 -23.69 11.22 -20.68
N ASP A 262 -23.59 11.71 -19.44
CA ASP A 262 -22.74 12.83 -19.06
C ASP A 262 -21.25 12.47 -19.17
N ARG A 263 -20.92 11.19 -18.92
CA ARG A 263 -19.62 10.57 -19.11
C ARG A 263 -19.81 9.21 -19.79
N TRP A 264 -18.72 8.62 -20.28
CA TRP A 264 -18.76 7.23 -20.72
C TRP A 264 -19.10 6.30 -19.54
N VAL A 265 -19.94 5.31 -19.79
CA VAL A 265 -20.23 4.20 -18.88
C VAL A 265 -19.76 2.92 -19.56
N GLY A 266 -18.71 2.31 -19.03
CA GLY A 266 -18.20 1.01 -19.47
C GLY A 266 -18.83 -0.13 -18.69
N PHE A 267 -19.55 -1.02 -19.38
CA PHE A 267 -20.23 -2.15 -18.74
C PHE A 267 -19.30 -3.34 -18.61
N VAL A 268 -18.85 -3.59 -17.39
CA VAL A 268 -17.99 -4.74 -17.06
C VAL A 268 -18.85 -6.01 -17.06
N ARG A 269 -18.34 -7.08 -17.67
CA ARG A 269 -19.01 -8.39 -17.64
C ARG A 269 -19.16 -8.83 -16.18
N GLN A 270 -20.34 -9.34 -15.84
CA GLN A 270 -20.65 -9.84 -14.49
C GLN A 270 -19.52 -10.72 -13.96
N ASP A 271 -19.02 -10.35 -12.79
CA ASP A 271 -18.06 -11.11 -12.03
C ASP A 271 -18.75 -12.19 -11.22
N ILE A 272 -18.07 -13.34 -11.09
CA ILE A 272 -18.49 -14.43 -10.22
C ILE A 272 -17.43 -14.54 -9.12
N PRO A 273 -17.84 -14.65 -7.84
CA PRO A 273 -16.95 -14.94 -6.73
C PRO A 273 -16.14 -16.22 -7.00
N THR A 274 -14.82 -16.16 -6.82
CA THR A 274 -13.89 -17.27 -7.06
C THR A 274 -13.26 -17.80 -5.78
N GLY A 275 -13.72 -17.36 -4.60
CA GLY A 275 -13.02 -17.64 -3.35
C GLY A 275 -12.88 -19.11 -2.95
N ILE A 276 -13.80 -19.96 -3.43
CA ILE A 276 -13.76 -21.41 -3.24
C ILE A 276 -13.12 -22.17 -4.40
N LEU A 277 -12.75 -21.48 -5.48
CA LEU A 277 -12.18 -22.10 -6.67
C LEU A 277 -10.68 -22.36 -6.49
N GLY A 278 -10.14 -23.25 -7.32
CA GLY A 278 -8.71 -23.48 -7.40
C GLY A 278 -7.99 -22.30 -8.06
N TYR A 279 -6.72 -22.10 -7.69
CA TYR A 279 -5.87 -21.08 -8.30
C TYR A 279 -5.67 -21.34 -9.79
N THR A 280 -5.93 -20.33 -10.61
CA THR A 280 -5.63 -20.34 -12.04
C THR A 280 -4.38 -19.52 -12.26
N ARG A 281 -3.33 -20.10 -12.87
CA ARG A 281 -2.09 -19.37 -13.18
C ARG A 281 -2.30 -18.43 -14.35
N GLN A 282 -1.94 -17.17 -14.16
CA GLN A 282 -1.94 -16.13 -15.17
C GLN A 282 -1.04 -14.98 -14.69
N ASP A 283 -0.37 -14.32 -15.63
CA ASP A 283 0.39 -13.11 -15.32
C ASP A 283 -0.56 -11.95 -15.02
N ASP A 284 -0.28 -11.21 -13.95
CA ASP A 284 -0.96 -9.96 -13.60
C ASP A 284 0.05 -8.84 -13.31
N ALA A 285 -0.46 -7.62 -13.18
CA ALA A 285 0.32 -6.46 -12.82
C ALA A 285 0.27 -6.17 -11.30
N ARG A 286 -0.08 -7.17 -10.48
CA ARG A 286 -0.10 -7.13 -9.01
C ARG A 286 -0.87 -5.93 -8.44
N GLY A 287 -2.01 -5.63 -9.05
CA GLY A 287 -2.93 -4.56 -8.64
C GLY A 287 -2.65 -3.20 -9.27
N SER A 288 -1.77 -3.13 -10.28
CA SER A 288 -1.37 -1.86 -10.90
C SER A 288 -2.52 -1.13 -11.57
N PHE A 289 -2.51 0.19 -11.44
CA PHE A 289 -3.36 1.12 -12.16
C PHE A 289 -2.52 1.97 -13.13
N VAL A 290 -2.87 1.92 -14.41
CA VAL A 290 -2.10 2.57 -15.48
C VAL A 290 -3.04 3.38 -16.37
N PRO A 291 -3.12 4.71 -16.17
CA PRO A 291 -3.79 5.60 -17.10
C PRO A 291 -3.25 5.42 -18.52
N ARG A 292 -4.16 5.21 -19.48
CA ARG A 292 -3.79 5.00 -20.88
C ARG A 292 -4.93 5.39 -21.80
N ALA A 293 -4.63 6.27 -22.76
CA ALA A 293 -5.51 6.60 -23.86
C ALA A 293 -4.89 6.09 -25.16
N ALA A 294 -5.61 5.29 -25.93
CA ALA A 294 -5.12 4.81 -27.22
C ALA A 294 -4.97 5.92 -28.26
N ARG A 295 -5.67 7.03 -28.05
CA ARG A 295 -5.58 8.25 -28.85
C ARG A 295 -5.23 9.38 -27.90
N GLY A 296 -4.05 9.96 -28.06
CA GLY A 296 -3.65 11.14 -27.31
C GLY A 296 -2.71 10.90 -26.14
N ASP A 297 -2.55 11.94 -25.33
CA ASP A 297 -1.75 11.92 -24.10
C ASP A 297 -2.48 11.13 -22.99
N ASN A 298 -1.80 10.16 -22.39
CA ASN A 298 -2.36 9.27 -21.35
C ASN A 298 -2.80 10.00 -20.07
N TYR A 299 -2.33 11.24 -19.86
CA TYR A 299 -2.53 11.97 -18.64
C TYR A 299 -3.41 13.19 -18.80
N THR A 300 -3.43 13.85 -19.96
CA THR A 300 -4.31 15.01 -20.20
C THR A 300 -5.45 14.74 -21.17
N GLN A 301 -5.44 13.61 -21.89
CA GLN A 301 -6.47 13.27 -22.88
C GLN A 301 -7.14 11.92 -22.59
N ALA A 302 -6.71 11.22 -21.53
CA ALA A 302 -7.46 10.10 -20.96
C ALA A 302 -8.68 10.64 -20.21
N ASP A 303 -9.87 10.18 -20.56
CA ASP A 303 -11.11 10.64 -19.92
C ASP A 303 -11.36 9.94 -18.58
N TYR A 304 -12.29 10.45 -17.78
CA TYR A 304 -12.87 9.68 -16.69
C TYR A 304 -14.20 9.06 -17.11
N LEU A 305 -14.39 7.81 -16.70
CA LEU A 305 -15.57 7.04 -17.02
C LEU A 305 -16.07 6.25 -15.82
N TRP A 306 -17.35 5.93 -15.84
CA TRP A 306 -17.94 5.01 -14.89
C TRP A 306 -17.70 3.57 -15.34
N LEU A 307 -17.10 2.75 -14.49
CA LEU A 307 -17.19 1.30 -14.62
C LEU A 307 -18.47 0.82 -13.94
N ASP A 308 -19.41 0.31 -14.72
CA ASP A 308 -20.62 -0.35 -14.22
C ASP A 308 -20.26 -1.81 -13.93
N LEU A 309 -20.22 -2.12 -12.64
CA LEU A 309 -19.73 -3.38 -12.08
C LEU A 309 -20.89 -4.18 -11.48
N GLU A 310 -20.80 -5.49 -11.65
CA GLU A 310 -21.78 -6.43 -11.12
C GLU A 310 -21.06 -7.69 -10.63
N LEU A 311 -21.19 -8.00 -9.34
CA LEU A 311 -20.67 -9.19 -8.71
C LEU A 311 -21.83 -10.09 -8.30
N LYS A 312 -21.90 -11.29 -8.87
CA LYS A 312 -22.97 -12.25 -8.57
C LYS A 312 -22.95 -12.61 -7.08
N ASP A 313 -24.10 -12.51 -6.42
CA ASP A 313 -24.27 -13.12 -5.11
C ASP A 313 -24.63 -14.59 -5.28
N THR A 314 -23.65 -15.48 -5.10
CA THR A 314 -23.84 -16.93 -5.20
C THR A 314 -24.52 -17.53 -3.98
N GLU A 315 -24.54 -16.81 -2.85
CA GLU A 315 -25.24 -17.23 -1.62
C GLU A 315 -26.70 -16.75 -1.61
N GLY A 316 -26.99 -15.66 -2.34
CA GLY A 316 -28.31 -15.03 -2.41
C GLY A 316 -28.74 -14.38 -1.10
N SER A 317 -27.79 -14.06 -0.22
CA SER A 317 -28.05 -13.48 1.11
C SER A 317 -28.25 -11.96 1.06
N GLY A 318 -27.62 -11.28 0.10
CA GLY A 318 -27.56 -9.82 0.04
C GLY A 318 -26.93 -9.14 1.26
N ALA A 319 -26.26 -9.90 2.13
CA ALA A 319 -25.88 -9.43 3.46
C ALA A 319 -24.46 -8.86 3.55
N ARG A 320 -23.63 -9.04 2.52
CA ARG A 320 -22.21 -8.64 2.55
C ARG A 320 -22.06 -7.17 2.18
N ARG A 321 -21.13 -6.50 2.85
CA ARG A 321 -20.75 -5.13 2.50
C ARG A 321 -19.53 -5.13 1.60
N MET A 322 -19.77 -5.16 0.29
CA MET A 322 -18.73 -5.31 -0.72
C MET A 322 -18.19 -3.95 -1.19
N ALA A 323 -16.88 -3.85 -1.38
CA ALA A 323 -16.24 -2.70 -2.03
C ALA A 323 -15.13 -3.14 -2.99
N LEU A 324 -14.81 -2.28 -3.95
CA LEU A 324 -13.63 -2.46 -4.81
C LEU A 324 -12.39 -1.86 -4.17
N GLU A 325 -11.29 -2.60 -4.16
CA GLU A 325 -9.98 -2.09 -3.76
C GLU A 325 -8.89 -2.45 -4.78
N GLY A 326 -7.85 -1.62 -4.84
CA GLY A 326 -6.68 -1.77 -5.70
C GLY A 326 -5.74 -0.57 -5.57
N ASP A 327 -4.69 -0.49 -6.41
CA ASP A 327 -3.75 0.63 -6.36
C ASP A 327 -4.42 1.99 -6.65
N PHE A 328 -5.46 2.00 -7.50
CA PHE A 328 -6.19 3.21 -7.89
C PHE A 328 -6.84 3.97 -6.73
N ASN A 329 -7.18 3.27 -5.64
CA ASN A 329 -7.71 3.84 -4.40
C ASN A 329 -6.83 3.55 -3.19
N GLN A 330 -5.55 3.27 -3.43
CA GLN A 330 -4.52 3.05 -2.41
C GLN A 330 -4.93 1.95 -1.40
N TYR A 331 -5.66 0.94 -1.89
CA TYR A 331 -6.20 -0.17 -1.10
C TYR A 331 -7.08 0.27 0.09
N GLN A 332 -7.64 1.49 0.03
CA GLN A 332 -8.49 2.07 1.07
C GLN A 332 -9.84 2.48 0.48
N PRO A 333 -10.75 1.52 0.26
CA PRO A 333 -12.05 1.81 -0.34
C PRO A 333 -12.91 2.74 0.53
N GLY A 334 -13.21 3.92 -0.02
CA GLY A 334 -14.22 4.85 0.51
C GLY A 334 -15.68 4.48 0.15
N PRO A 335 -16.67 5.27 0.60
CA PRO A 335 -18.09 5.10 0.24
C PRO A 335 -18.36 5.01 -1.26
N GLU A 336 -17.63 5.77 -2.06
CA GLU A 336 -17.69 5.80 -3.53
C GLU A 336 -17.24 4.49 -4.19
N HIS A 337 -16.59 3.59 -3.44
CA HIS A 337 -16.10 2.29 -3.91
C HIS A 337 -16.99 1.11 -3.52
N GLN A 338 -18.06 1.36 -2.76
CA GLN A 338 -18.97 0.32 -2.27
C GLN A 338 -19.99 -0.10 -3.34
N LEU A 339 -20.34 -1.38 -3.32
CA LEU A 339 -21.42 -1.97 -4.10
C LEU A 339 -22.69 -2.09 -3.25
N HIS A 340 -23.82 -2.10 -3.92
CA HIS A 340 -25.14 -2.24 -3.32
C HIS A 340 -25.82 -3.48 -3.87
N TYR A 341 -26.44 -4.26 -2.99
CA TYR A 341 -27.18 -5.44 -3.42
C TYR A 341 -28.46 -5.04 -4.17
N ASP A 342 -28.64 -5.59 -5.37
CA ASP A 342 -29.83 -5.47 -6.19
C ASP A 342 -30.57 -6.81 -6.19
N GLU A 343 -31.74 -6.87 -5.54
CA GLU A 343 -32.58 -8.08 -5.43
C GLU A 343 -33.06 -8.58 -6.80
N GLY A 344 -33.38 -7.68 -7.73
CA GLY A 344 -33.88 -8.03 -9.06
C GLY A 344 -32.80 -8.71 -9.91
N ARG A 345 -31.54 -8.35 -9.70
CA ARG A 345 -30.38 -8.99 -10.36
C ARG A 345 -29.78 -10.15 -9.55
N GLY A 346 -30.03 -10.19 -8.25
CA GLY A 346 -29.37 -11.10 -7.31
C GLY A 346 -27.86 -10.95 -7.36
N ALA A 347 -27.38 -9.70 -7.30
CA ALA A 347 -25.99 -9.33 -7.44
C ALA A 347 -25.67 -8.02 -6.69
N TYR A 348 -24.42 -7.85 -6.29
CA TYR A 348 -23.89 -6.57 -5.81
C TYR A 348 -23.49 -5.71 -7.01
N THR A 349 -24.03 -4.49 -7.10
CA THR A 349 -23.84 -3.59 -8.24
C THR A 349 -23.30 -2.23 -7.80
N GLY A 350 -22.54 -1.57 -8.67
CA GLY A 350 -22.03 -0.24 -8.38
C GLY A 350 -21.36 0.39 -9.59
N ARG A 351 -21.22 1.72 -9.54
CA ARG A 351 -20.48 2.49 -10.54
C ARG A 351 -19.30 3.16 -9.90
N ILE A 352 -18.10 2.84 -10.38
CA ILE A 352 -16.85 3.40 -9.87
C ILE A 352 -16.27 4.33 -10.93
N LEU A 353 -15.97 5.57 -10.55
CA LEU A 353 -15.34 6.54 -11.44
C LEU A 353 -13.84 6.28 -11.50
N VAL A 354 -13.33 6.03 -12.70
CA VAL A 354 -11.90 5.76 -12.92
C VAL A 354 -11.39 6.49 -14.15
N LYS A 355 -10.10 6.83 -14.14
CA LYS A 355 -9.45 7.36 -15.34
C LYS A 355 -9.25 6.24 -16.35
N GLN A 356 -9.46 6.56 -17.61
CA GLN A 356 -9.29 5.66 -18.74
C GLN A 356 -7.90 5.02 -18.74
N GLY A 357 -7.85 3.70 -18.92
CA GLY A 357 -6.60 2.95 -18.91
C GLY A 357 -6.77 1.48 -18.60
N TYR A 358 -5.73 0.90 -18.02
CA TYR A 358 -5.75 -0.45 -17.48
C TYR A 358 -5.83 -0.37 -15.95
N LEU A 359 -6.77 -1.11 -15.39
CA LEU A 359 -7.05 -1.12 -13.96
C LEU A 359 -7.16 -2.56 -13.48
N GLU A 360 -6.40 -2.91 -12.45
CA GLU A 360 -6.64 -4.12 -11.66
C GLU A 360 -7.39 -3.79 -10.36
N TYR A 361 -8.29 -4.69 -9.98
CA TYR A 361 -9.15 -4.54 -8.81
C TYR A 361 -9.51 -5.90 -8.20
N ARG A 362 -9.93 -5.86 -6.94
CA ARG A 362 -10.54 -6.99 -6.24
C ARG A 362 -11.74 -6.54 -5.42
N TYR A 363 -12.66 -7.44 -5.16
CA TYR A 363 -13.78 -7.21 -4.26
C TYR A 363 -13.41 -7.61 -2.84
N ARG A 364 -13.64 -6.72 -1.88
CA ARG A 364 -13.43 -6.98 -0.46
C ARG A 364 -14.74 -6.86 0.30
N ASP A 365 -15.00 -7.85 1.15
CA ASP A 365 -16.01 -7.79 2.20
C ASP A 365 -15.45 -6.96 3.36
N LEU A 366 -16.06 -5.79 3.60
CA LEU A 366 -15.63 -4.83 4.60
C LEU A 366 -15.91 -5.31 6.03
N ASP A 367 -16.81 -6.28 6.21
CA ASP A 367 -17.21 -6.76 7.54
C ASP A 367 -16.39 -7.98 8.00
N ALA A 368 -15.64 -8.62 7.09
CA ALA A 368 -14.87 -9.84 7.36
C ALA A 368 -13.40 -9.59 7.78
N GLY A 369 -13.00 -8.35 8.06
CA GLY A 369 -11.68 -8.02 8.60
C GLY A 369 -10.52 -8.49 7.72
N THR A 370 -9.66 -9.38 8.25
CA THR A 370 -8.52 -9.95 7.51
C THR A 370 -8.91 -11.06 6.53
N GLU A 371 -10.16 -11.55 6.60
CA GLU A 371 -10.71 -12.57 5.70
C GLU A 371 -11.59 -11.95 4.59
N GLY A 372 -11.48 -10.64 4.39
CA GLY A 372 -12.31 -9.87 3.45
C GLY A 372 -12.28 -10.34 1.99
N LEU A 373 -11.31 -11.17 1.59
CA LEU A 373 -11.21 -11.69 0.22
C LEU A 373 -11.75 -13.11 0.08
N ASP A 374 -12.01 -13.83 1.18
CA ASP A 374 -12.18 -15.28 1.16
C ASP A 374 -13.36 -15.76 0.33
N TRP A 375 -14.43 -14.99 0.33
CA TRP A 375 -15.62 -15.30 -0.45
C TRP A 375 -15.48 -14.87 -1.91
N SER A 376 -15.02 -13.63 -2.13
CA SER A 376 -15.00 -12.98 -3.44
C SER A 376 -13.87 -13.49 -4.34
N GLU A 377 -12.66 -13.57 -3.81
CA GLU A 377 -11.45 -13.82 -4.61
C GLU A 377 -10.71 -15.07 -4.17
N GLY A 378 -10.66 -15.32 -2.86
CA GLY A 378 -9.90 -16.38 -2.24
C GLY A 378 -8.46 -15.98 -1.95
N SER A 379 -7.69 -16.94 -1.47
CA SER A 379 -6.27 -16.74 -1.18
C SER A 379 -5.48 -18.00 -1.39
N HIS A 380 -4.39 -17.93 -2.15
CA HIS A 380 -3.58 -19.06 -2.52
C HIS A 380 -2.10 -18.76 -2.30
N SER A 381 -1.41 -19.56 -1.50
CA SER A 381 0.01 -19.33 -1.15
C SER A 381 0.98 -19.33 -2.34
N ILE A 382 0.52 -19.74 -3.53
CA ILE A 382 1.29 -19.73 -4.78
C ILE A 382 1.15 -18.45 -5.60
N SER A 383 0.25 -17.55 -5.22
CA SER A 383 -0.01 -16.31 -5.94
C SER A 383 1.23 -15.43 -6.05
N ALA A 384 1.40 -14.78 -7.20
CA ALA A 384 2.44 -13.78 -7.37
C ALA A 384 2.22 -12.58 -6.42
N ASN A 385 3.28 -12.19 -5.73
CA ASN A 385 3.30 -11.02 -4.86
C ASN A 385 4.72 -10.46 -4.82
N GLN A 386 4.81 -9.20 -4.42
CA GLN A 386 6.06 -8.52 -4.10
C GLN A 386 6.10 -8.23 -2.60
N TYR A 387 7.25 -8.35 -1.96
CA TYR A 387 7.43 -8.00 -0.55
C TYR A 387 8.62 -7.07 -0.39
N THR A 388 8.39 -5.89 0.18
CA THR A 388 9.45 -4.91 0.50
C THR A 388 9.67 -4.91 2.01
N GLY A 389 10.87 -5.33 2.42
CA GLY A 389 11.34 -5.26 3.80
C GLY A 389 12.23 -4.04 4.04
N ILE A 390 12.03 -3.38 5.16
CA ILE A 390 12.75 -2.16 5.59
C ILE A 390 13.24 -2.38 7.01
N VAL A 391 14.54 -2.30 7.25
CA VAL A 391 15.09 -2.36 8.60
C VAL A 391 15.19 -0.96 9.18
N TYR A 392 14.54 -0.74 10.31
CA TYR A 392 14.66 0.46 11.12
C TYR A 392 15.59 0.23 12.30
N ALA A 393 16.48 1.18 12.56
CA ALA A 393 17.38 1.16 13.71
C ALA A 393 17.33 2.46 14.50
N ARG A 394 17.08 2.35 15.81
CA ARG A 394 17.30 3.43 16.77
C ARG A 394 18.73 3.33 17.32
N ILE A 395 19.65 4.08 16.73
CA ILE A 395 21.06 4.03 17.13
C ILE A 395 21.26 4.79 18.44
N TRP A 396 22.15 4.28 19.30
CA TRP A 396 22.47 4.94 20.56
C TRP A 396 22.97 6.38 20.35
N GLY A 397 22.37 7.32 21.07
CA GLY A 397 22.69 8.76 20.98
C GLY A 397 21.97 9.50 19.85
N GLU A 398 21.31 8.80 18.93
CA GLU A 398 20.52 9.44 17.87
C GLU A 398 19.08 9.71 18.31
N ARG A 399 18.48 10.74 17.71
CA ARG A 399 17.12 11.22 18.07
C ARG A 399 16.01 10.65 17.19
N TYR A 400 16.33 9.75 16.26
CA TYR A 400 15.40 9.25 15.26
C TYR A 400 15.64 7.80 14.87
N ASP A 401 14.69 7.21 14.15
CA ASP A 401 14.80 5.87 13.58
C ASP A 401 15.32 5.98 12.14
N ARG A 402 16.49 5.39 11.89
CA ARG A 402 17.06 5.31 10.55
C ARG A 402 16.46 4.14 9.79
N ALA A 403 16.16 4.31 8.51
CA ALA A 403 15.91 3.20 7.60
C ALA A 403 17.25 2.72 7.03
N VAL A 404 17.85 1.70 7.66
CA VAL A 404 19.27 1.33 7.46
C VAL A 404 19.51 0.32 6.35
N ALA A 405 18.46 -0.39 5.92
CA ALA A 405 18.48 -1.33 4.82
C ALA A 405 17.08 -1.50 4.22
N VAL A 406 17.04 -1.78 2.92
CA VAL A 406 15.82 -2.15 2.19
C VAL A 406 16.12 -3.35 1.29
N ARG A 407 15.15 -4.25 1.18
CA ARG A 407 15.19 -5.35 0.20
C ARG A 407 13.78 -5.57 -0.33
N THR A 408 13.66 -5.80 -1.64
CA THR A 408 12.42 -6.31 -2.22
C THR A 408 12.65 -7.67 -2.85
N VAL A 409 11.68 -8.56 -2.68
CA VAL A 409 11.64 -9.89 -3.32
C VAL A 409 10.33 -10.05 -4.07
N ASP A 410 10.41 -10.58 -5.28
CA ASP A 410 9.28 -10.86 -6.16
C ASP A 410 9.02 -12.36 -6.24
N ILE A 411 7.85 -12.80 -5.80
CA ILE A 411 7.40 -14.16 -6.03
C ILE A 411 6.69 -14.18 -7.37
N THR A 412 7.29 -14.84 -8.35
CA THR A 412 6.62 -15.20 -9.60
C THR A 412 6.12 -16.63 -9.50
N ASP A 413 4.83 -16.84 -9.78
CA ASP A 413 4.09 -18.12 -9.78
C ASP A 413 4.95 -19.40 -9.73
N GLY A 414 5.23 -19.86 -8.51
CA GLY A 414 5.89 -21.13 -8.24
C GLY A 414 7.38 -21.25 -8.61
N ALA A 415 8.05 -20.19 -9.10
CA ALA A 415 9.47 -20.24 -9.46
C ALA A 415 10.41 -19.99 -8.25
N GLN A 416 9.99 -19.16 -7.29
CA GLN A 416 10.83 -18.80 -6.13
C GLN A 416 10.57 -19.60 -4.84
N LEU A 417 9.74 -20.65 -4.87
CA LEU A 417 9.65 -21.61 -3.75
C LEU A 417 10.93 -22.46 -3.57
N ARG A 418 12.02 -22.13 -4.27
CA ARG A 418 13.35 -22.74 -4.17
C ARG A 418 14.39 -21.72 -3.72
N ILE A 419 14.56 -21.66 -2.41
CA ILE A 419 15.82 -21.59 -1.66
C ILE A 419 17.02 -20.99 -2.43
N GLU A 420 17.40 -19.77 -2.07
CA GLU A 420 18.82 -19.38 -1.96
C GLU A 420 19.17 -19.23 -0.48
N LEU A 421 19.19 -20.35 0.24
CA LEU A 421 20.07 -20.46 1.39
C LEU A 421 21.44 -20.82 0.83
N GLY A 422 22.26 -19.79 0.61
CA GLY A 422 23.69 -19.98 0.45
C GLY A 422 24.24 -20.73 1.67
N GLN A 423 25.14 -21.68 1.38
CA GLN A 423 25.92 -22.41 2.37
C GLN A 423 26.67 -21.48 3.33
#